data_AF-A0A1H6UPB5-F1
#
_entry.id   AF-A0A1H6UPB5-F1
#
_cell.length_a   1.000
_cell.length_b   1.000
_cell.length_c   1.000
_cell.angle_alpha   90.00
_cell.angle_beta   90.00
_cell.angle_gamma   90.00
#
_symmetry.space_group_name_H-M   'P 1'
#
loop_
_entity.id
_entity.type
_entity.pdbx_description
1 polymer ?
#
loop_
_entity_poly.entity_id
_entity_poly.type
_entity_poly.pdbx_seq_one_letter_code
_entity_poly.pdbx_strand_id
1 'polypeptide(L)'
;MLATFVLLSITINAQIKNSKTETVKIYGNCGMCETKIEKAGTIKKVAMVDWNQETQMATLTYDATKTNQDEILKRIALAGYDSDKFLAPDDVYSNLHGCCQYERVAKVPAKEEVKTEETTENHNNHGNYTETPKTEVQEVNQLKVVFDNYFIVKDAMISSDGNVASIASKELLVSINNIKMEKLEMNVHMVWMKVLNQIKEDAEHIADTKDIKHQREHFATLSKDIYELIKVAKYNVPVYFQFCPMYNDGKGANWLSKENAVKNPYYGSMMLTCGKTVETIK
;
A
#
# COMPACT_ATOMS: atom_id res chain seq x y z
N MET A 1 -5.83 64.47 -11.39
CA MET A 1 -6.11 63.03 -11.49
C MET A 1 -4.78 62.33 -11.79
N LEU A 2 -4.03 61.98 -10.75
CA LEU A 2 -2.75 61.26 -10.89
C LEU A 2 -3.07 59.81 -11.23
N ALA A 3 -2.63 59.35 -12.40
CA ALA A 3 -2.69 57.94 -12.79
C ALA A 3 -1.49 57.21 -12.17
N THR A 4 -1.72 56.52 -11.06
CA THR A 4 -0.77 55.58 -10.46
C THR A 4 -0.70 54.33 -11.34
N PHE A 5 0.39 54.20 -12.11
CA PHE A 5 0.77 52.96 -12.77
C PHE A 5 1.18 51.94 -11.70
N VAL A 6 0.34 50.93 -11.47
CA VAL A 6 0.68 49.75 -10.68
C VAL A 6 1.62 48.88 -11.53
N LEU A 7 2.89 48.81 -11.14
CA LEU A 7 3.87 47.87 -11.68
C LEU A 7 3.42 46.44 -11.30
N LEU A 8 2.90 45.71 -12.30
CA LEU A 8 2.59 44.29 -12.19
C LEU A 8 3.91 43.51 -12.27
N SER A 9 4.41 43.07 -11.12
CA SER A 9 5.57 42.19 -11.01
C SER A 9 5.24 40.84 -11.66
N ILE A 10 5.72 40.64 -12.88
CA ILE A 10 5.58 39.37 -13.61
C ILE A 10 6.54 38.37 -12.96
N THR A 11 6.07 37.63 -11.96
CA THR A 11 6.77 36.44 -11.49
C THR A 11 6.62 35.36 -12.54
N ILE A 12 7.74 34.87 -13.05
CA ILE A 12 7.80 33.76 -14.01
C ILE A 12 7.42 32.48 -13.27
N ASN A 13 6.13 32.20 -13.15
CA ASN A 13 5.66 30.92 -12.64
C ASN A 13 5.79 29.88 -13.76
N ALA A 14 6.51 28.80 -13.50
CA ALA A 14 6.55 27.64 -14.38
C ALA A 14 5.12 27.07 -14.48
N GLN A 15 4.37 27.43 -15.53
CA GLN A 15 2.99 27.01 -15.69
C GLN A 15 2.90 25.48 -15.79
N ILE A 16 2.09 24.89 -14.92
CA ILE A 16 1.71 23.47 -14.97
C ILE A 16 0.80 23.30 -16.21
N LYS A 17 1.13 22.35 -17.07
CA LYS A 17 0.34 22.04 -18.29
C LYS A 17 -0.90 21.25 -17.91
N ASN A 18 -1.99 21.35 -18.70
CA ASN A 18 -3.28 20.70 -18.44
C ASN A 18 -3.76 20.92 -16.99
N SER A 19 -3.64 22.16 -16.53
CA SER A 19 -3.84 22.51 -15.12
C SER A 19 -5.29 22.30 -14.69
N LYS A 20 -5.47 21.57 -13.59
CA LYS A 20 -6.69 21.50 -12.81
C LYS A 20 -6.40 22.04 -11.40
N THR A 21 -7.32 22.84 -10.87
CA THR A 21 -7.22 23.41 -9.52
C THR A 21 -8.40 22.98 -8.68
N GLU A 22 -8.12 22.47 -7.47
CA GLU A 22 -9.10 22.00 -6.49
C GLU A 22 -8.70 22.45 -5.09
N THR A 23 -9.67 22.61 -4.19
CA THR A 23 -9.43 23.00 -2.80
C THR A 23 -9.94 21.91 -1.86
N VAL A 24 -9.11 21.50 -0.90
CA VAL A 24 -9.36 20.35 -0.01
C VAL A 24 -8.96 20.64 1.42
N LYS A 25 -9.61 19.98 2.37
CA LYS A 25 -9.22 20.04 3.78
C LYS A 25 -8.03 19.11 4.04
N ILE A 26 -6.96 19.64 4.64
CA ILE A 26 -5.78 18.89 5.09
C ILE A 26 -5.45 19.36 6.49
N TYR A 27 -5.43 18.44 7.45
CA TYR A 27 -5.31 18.78 8.87
C TYR A 27 -3.85 19.09 9.26
N GLY A 28 -3.66 20.14 10.05
CA GLY A 28 -2.37 20.63 10.54
C GLY A 28 -2.56 21.88 11.40
N ASN A 29 -1.63 22.18 12.33
CA ASN A 29 -1.85 23.25 13.33
C ASN A 29 -0.72 24.30 13.41
N CYS A 30 0.38 24.15 12.69
CA CYS A 30 1.53 25.05 12.79
C CYS A 30 2.22 25.23 11.42
N GLY A 31 3.01 26.29 11.26
CA GLY A 31 3.73 26.58 9.99
C GLY A 31 4.76 25.52 9.60
N MET A 32 5.19 24.66 10.55
CA MET A 32 5.98 23.47 10.21
C MET A 32 5.14 22.45 9.43
N CYS A 33 3.85 22.35 9.73
CA CYS A 33 2.93 21.48 9.01
C CYS A 33 2.75 22.00 7.58
N GLU A 34 2.55 23.31 7.39
CA GLU A 34 2.50 23.96 6.06
C GLU A 34 3.69 23.53 5.20
N THR A 35 4.91 23.77 5.68
CA THR A 35 6.13 23.43 4.94
C THR A 35 6.19 21.94 4.57
N LYS A 36 5.79 21.04 5.48
CA LYS A 36 5.84 19.59 5.24
C LYS A 36 4.72 19.13 4.30
N ILE A 37 3.51 19.66 4.44
CA ILE A 37 2.35 19.38 3.59
C ILE A 37 2.65 19.82 2.16
N GLU A 38 3.08 21.06 1.97
CA GLU A 38 3.38 21.62 0.65
C GLU A 38 4.53 20.87 -0.03
N LYS A 39 5.60 20.59 0.73
CA LYS A 39 6.74 19.80 0.23
C LYS A 39 6.33 18.40 -0.20
N ALA A 40 5.43 17.74 0.55
CA ALA A 40 4.96 16.40 0.23
C ALA A 40 4.04 16.36 -0.99
N GLY A 41 3.15 17.35 -1.12
CA GLY A 41 2.20 17.42 -2.21
C GLY A 41 2.76 17.97 -3.52
N THR A 42 3.78 18.84 -3.45
CA THR A 42 4.36 19.53 -4.61
C THR A 42 5.36 18.67 -5.36
N ILE A 43 5.17 18.58 -6.68
CA ILE A 43 6.10 17.94 -7.61
C ILE A 43 6.38 18.94 -8.74
N LYS A 44 7.65 19.30 -8.93
CA LYS A 44 8.09 20.30 -9.91
C LYS A 44 7.46 20.04 -11.29
N LYS A 45 6.72 21.04 -11.80
CA LYS A 45 5.99 21.01 -13.10
C LYS A 45 4.83 19.99 -13.20
N VAL A 46 4.43 19.34 -12.10
CA VAL A 46 3.37 18.33 -12.08
C VAL A 46 2.26 18.70 -11.12
N ALA A 47 2.59 19.07 -9.88
CA ALA A 47 1.64 19.47 -8.86
C ALA A 47 2.23 20.57 -7.97
N MET A 48 1.40 21.48 -7.54
CA MET A 48 1.70 22.53 -6.58
C MET A 48 0.63 22.50 -5.49
N VAL A 49 1.06 22.58 -4.24
CA VAL A 49 0.20 22.61 -3.07
C VAL A 49 0.53 23.86 -2.29
N ASP A 50 -0.51 24.64 -2.02
CA ASP A 50 -0.48 25.87 -1.22
C ASP A 50 -1.45 25.67 -0.06
N TRP A 51 -0.95 25.58 1.18
CA TRP A 51 -1.74 25.23 2.35
C TRP A 51 -1.86 26.38 3.34
N ASN A 52 -3.08 26.67 3.76
CA ASN A 52 -3.36 27.77 4.67
C ASN A 52 -3.60 27.28 6.10
N GLN A 53 -2.79 27.74 7.06
CA GLN A 53 -2.88 27.32 8.47
C GLN A 53 -4.20 27.68 9.15
N GLU A 54 -4.74 28.87 8.88
CA GLU A 54 -5.94 29.37 9.57
C GLU A 54 -7.19 28.56 9.20
N THR A 55 -7.28 28.17 7.93
CA THR A 55 -8.43 27.45 7.38
C THR A 55 -8.20 25.93 7.31
N GLN A 56 -6.94 25.49 7.40
CA GLN A 56 -6.48 24.12 7.11
C GLN A 56 -6.90 23.64 5.70
N MET A 57 -7.05 24.57 4.76
CA MET A 57 -7.39 24.26 3.37
C MET A 57 -6.15 24.31 2.50
N ALA A 58 -5.99 23.32 1.63
CA ALA A 58 -4.97 23.29 0.60
C ALA A 58 -5.58 23.59 -0.77
N THR A 59 -4.95 24.49 -1.53
CA THR A 59 -5.21 24.66 -2.95
C THR A 59 -4.23 23.78 -3.73
N LEU A 60 -4.76 22.77 -4.41
CA LEU A 60 -3.99 21.86 -5.25
C LEU A 60 -4.11 22.33 -6.69
N THR A 61 -2.98 22.60 -7.35
CA THR A 61 -2.92 22.89 -8.79
C THR A 61 -2.03 21.88 -9.47
N TYR A 62 -2.54 21.12 -10.43
CA TYR A 62 -1.81 19.97 -10.98
C TYR A 62 -2.14 19.67 -12.45
N ASP A 63 -1.22 18.96 -13.11
CA ASP A 63 -1.38 18.48 -14.49
C ASP A 63 -2.27 17.24 -14.49
N ALA A 64 -3.52 17.40 -14.93
CA ALA A 64 -4.54 16.34 -14.89
C ALA A 64 -4.21 15.12 -15.75
N THR A 65 -3.19 15.20 -16.61
CA THR A 65 -2.70 14.06 -17.41
C THR A 65 -1.59 13.27 -16.70
N LYS A 66 -1.04 13.79 -15.59
CA LYS A 66 0.10 13.20 -14.89
C LYS A 66 -0.19 12.82 -13.45
N THR A 67 -1.16 13.45 -12.82
CA THR A 67 -1.56 13.16 -11.45
C THR A 67 -3.01 13.58 -11.22
N ASN A 68 -3.51 13.33 -10.02
CA ASN A 68 -4.85 13.70 -9.58
C ASN A 68 -4.85 14.10 -8.10
N GLN A 69 -5.95 14.70 -7.63
CA GLN A 69 -6.14 15.09 -6.23
C GLN A 69 -5.87 13.93 -5.26
N ASP A 70 -6.32 12.71 -5.56
CA ASP A 70 -6.18 11.58 -4.65
C ASP A 70 -4.71 11.14 -4.51
N GLU A 71 -3.93 11.16 -5.60
CA GLU A 71 -2.49 10.94 -5.56
C GLU A 71 -1.72 12.03 -4.79
N ILE A 72 -2.14 13.29 -4.89
CA ILE A 72 -1.55 14.39 -4.12
C ILE A 72 -1.82 14.19 -2.62
N LEU A 73 -3.08 13.93 -2.26
CA LEU A 73 -3.47 13.69 -0.88
C LEU A 73 -2.83 12.43 -0.30
N LYS A 74 -2.64 11.38 -1.10
CA LYS A 74 -1.84 10.19 -0.76
C LYS A 74 -0.45 10.59 -0.28
N ARG A 75 0.29 11.36 -1.08
CA ARG A 75 1.66 11.80 -0.72
C ARG A 75 1.69 12.61 0.56
N ILE A 76 0.67 13.45 0.78
CA ILE A 76 0.55 14.26 2.00
C ILE A 76 0.23 13.40 3.23
N ALA A 77 -0.63 12.39 3.10
CA ALA A 77 -0.89 11.39 4.13
C ALA A 77 0.39 10.61 4.50
N LEU A 78 1.23 10.27 3.51
CA LEU A 78 2.54 9.65 3.76
C LEU A 78 3.54 10.56 4.47
N ALA A 79 3.33 11.87 4.45
CA ALA A 79 4.11 12.82 5.24
C ALA A 79 3.57 13.00 6.67
N GLY A 80 2.50 12.28 7.03
CA GLY A 80 1.88 12.27 8.35
C GLY A 80 0.58 13.08 8.44
N TYR A 81 0.09 13.67 7.34
CA TYR A 81 -1.04 14.61 7.40
C TYR A 81 -2.32 14.04 6.79
N ASP A 82 -3.34 13.92 7.62
CA ASP A 82 -4.70 13.56 7.25
C ASP A 82 -5.35 14.60 6.34
N SER A 83 -6.31 14.12 5.56
CA SER A 83 -7.29 14.91 4.82
C SER A 83 -8.68 14.31 5.05
N ASP A 84 -9.73 14.95 4.54
CA ASP A 84 -11.06 14.35 4.58
C ASP A 84 -11.16 13.02 3.83
N LYS A 85 -10.26 12.73 2.88
CA LYS A 85 -10.29 11.49 2.12
C LYS A 85 -9.34 10.42 2.63
N PHE A 86 -8.20 10.82 3.19
CA PHE A 86 -7.09 9.92 3.50
C PHE A 86 -6.53 10.20 4.87
N LEU A 87 -6.36 9.13 5.63
CA LEU A 87 -5.68 9.12 6.92
C LEU A 87 -4.21 8.74 6.71
N ALA A 88 -3.30 9.47 7.36
CA ALA A 88 -1.90 9.11 7.48
C ALA A 88 -1.72 7.77 8.23
N PRO A 89 -0.66 7.00 7.95
CA PRO A 89 -0.31 5.86 8.79
C PRO A 89 -0.08 6.28 10.25
N ASP A 90 -0.56 5.46 11.19
CA ASP A 90 -0.55 5.80 12.63
C ASP A 90 0.86 6.05 13.16
N ASP A 91 1.84 5.26 12.71
CA ASP A 91 3.24 5.39 13.07
C ASP A 91 3.87 6.68 12.51
N VAL A 92 3.58 7.02 11.25
CA VAL A 92 4.07 8.25 10.63
C VAL A 92 3.48 9.48 11.32
N TYR A 93 2.18 9.47 11.59
CA TYR A 93 1.48 10.51 12.33
C TYR A 93 2.01 10.65 13.77
N SER A 94 2.22 9.52 14.47
CA SER A 94 2.75 9.51 15.84
C SER A 94 4.18 10.05 15.93
N ASN A 95 4.94 9.99 14.83
CA ASN A 95 6.29 10.54 14.73
C ASN A 95 6.33 12.02 14.30
N LEU A 96 5.17 12.64 14.04
CA LEU A 96 5.12 14.09 13.81
C LEU A 96 5.56 14.85 15.07
N HIS A 97 6.13 16.03 14.86
CA HIS A 97 6.40 16.95 15.95
C HIS A 97 5.08 17.28 16.67
N GLY A 98 5.10 17.42 17.99
CA GLY A 98 3.88 17.56 18.80
C GLY A 98 2.91 18.67 18.33
N CYS A 99 3.42 19.77 17.74
CA CYS A 99 2.53 20.81 17.17
C CYS A 99 1.73 20.35 15.93
N CYS A 100 2.20 19.35 15.19
CA CYS A 100 1.50 18.78 14.05
C CYS A 100 0.61 17.59 14.41
N GLN A 101 0.52 17.22 15.69
CA GLN A 101 -0.42 16.20 16.16
C GLN A 101 -1.74 16.88 16.55
N TYR A 102 -2.78 16.66 15.76
CA TYR A 102 -4.17 17.09 15.98
C TYR A 102 -5.09 15.90 16.27
N GLU A 103 -6.22 16.15 16.93
CA GLU A 103 -7.24 15.12 17.10
C GLU A 103 -7.73 14.60 15.73
N ARG A 104 -7.60 13.29 15.51
CA ARG A 104 -7.97 12.65 14.24
C ARG A 104 -9.45 12.32 14.25
N VAL A 105 -10.21 12.88 13.31
CA VAL A 105 -11.63 12.57 13.17
C VAL A 105 -11.76 11.17 12.56
N ALA A 106 -12.11 10.17 13.37
CA ALA A 106 -12.25 8.79 12.93
C ALA A 106 -13.36 8.65 11.87
N LYS A 107 -13.00 8.36 10.62
CA LYS A 107 -13.97 7.95 9.61
C LYS A 107 -14.21 6.45 9.71
N VAL A 108 -15.22 6.09 10.51
CA VAL A 108 -15.83 4.74 10.50
C VAL A 108 -16.39 4.49 9.09
N PRO A 109 -16.09 3.37 8.43
CA PRO A 109 -16.65 3.07 7.11
C PRO A 109 -18.18 2.90 7.22
N ALA A 110 -18.92 3.66 6.42
CA ALA A 110 -20.38 3.59 6.34
C ALA A 110 -20.80 2.19 5.86
N LYS A 111 -21.63 1.52 6.67
CA LYS A 111 -22.44 0.38 6.24
C LYS A 111 -23.63 0.94 5.44
N GLU A 112 -23.74 0.58 4.18
CA GLU A 112 -24.99 0.72 3.43
C GLU A 112 -25.95 -0.39 3.86
N GLU A 113 -27.09 0.00 4.42
CA GLU A 113 -28.26 -0.83 4.60
C GLU A 113 -29.04 -0.91 3.27
N VAL A 114 -29.40 -2.11 2.82
CA VAL A 114 -30.42 -2.29 1.78
C VAL A 114 -31.50 -3.23 2.31
N LYS A 115 -32.70 -2.67 2.45
CA LYS A 115 -33.96 -3.38 2.66
C LYS A 115 -34.42 -4.06 1.37
N THR A 116 -34.95 -5.25 1.55
CA THR A 116 -35.71 -6.11 0.64
C THR A 116 -37.02 -5.47 0.17
N GLU A 117 -37.40 -5.60 -1.11
CA GLU A 117 -38.60 -6.33 -1.61
C GLU A 117 -38.93 -6.06 -3.09
N GLU A 118 -39.57 -7.08 -3.68
CA GLU A 118 -39.92 -7.33 -5.09
C GLU A 118 -41.11 -6.51 -5.63
N THR A 119 -41.26 -6.38 -6.97
CA THR A 119 -42.46 -6.81 -7.75
C THR A 119 -42.38 -6.46 -9.27
N THR A 120 -42.49 -7.51 -10.09
CA THR A 120 -43.26 -7.73 -11.35
C THR A 120 -43.41 -6.68 -12.49
N GLU A 121 -43.01 -7.16 -13.69
CA GLU A 121 -43.73 -7.20 -14.98
C GLU A 121 -43.54 -6.14 -16.11
N ASN A 122 -43.02 -6.69 -17.24
CA ASN A 122 -43.47 -6.63 -18.65
C ASN A 122 -43.02 -5.56 -19.68
N HIS A 123 -42.19 -6.08 -20.61
CA HIS A 123 -42.28 -6.05 -22.09
C HIS A 123 -41.81 -4.85 -22.96
N ASN A 124 -40.89 -5.23 -23.88
CA ASN A 124 -40.74 -4.81 -25.29
C ASN A 124 -39.77 -3.67 -25.64
N ASN A 125 -38.60 -4.01 -26.19
CA ASN A 125 -38.37 -4.17 -27.64
C ASN A 125 -36.89 -3.87 -28.01
N HIS A 126 -36.49 -4.52 -29.09
CA HIS A 126 -35.15 -4.65 -29.67
C HIS A 126 -34.39 -3.34 -29.94
N GLY A 127 -33.09 -3.39 -29.66
CA GLY A 127 -32.06 -2.56 -30.28
C GLY A 127 -30.74 -3.31 -30.24
N ASN A 128 -30.47 -4.08 -31.30
CA ASN A 128 -29.28 -4.90 -31.43
C ASN A 128 -28.07 -3.98 -31.67
N TYR A 129 -27.34 -3.68 -30.60
CA TYR A 129 -25.99 -3.12 -30.67
C TYR A 129 -25.05 -4.19 -30.14
N THR A 130 -24.31 -4.79 -31.06
CA THR A 130 -23.16 -5.66 -30.78
C THR A 130 -22.18 -4.90 -29.90
N GLU A 131 -22.23 -5.15 -28.60
CA GLU A 131 -21.14 -4.83 -27.69
C GLU A 131 -19.98 -5.79 -27.99
N THR A 132 -18.96 -5.23 -28.62
CA THR A 132 -17.60 -5.77 -28.60
C THR A 132 -17.22 -6.05 -27.15
N PRO A 133 -16.63 -7.21 -26.82
CA PRO A 133 -16.20 -7.49 -25.46
C PRO A 133 -15.19 -6.43 -25.05
N LYS A 134 -15.53 -5.62 -24.03
CA LYS A 134 -14.52 -4.92 -23.25
C LYS A 134 -13.71 -6.02 -22.57
N THR A 135 -12.60 -6.37 -23.19
CA THR A 135 -11.50 -7.02 -22.50
C THR A 135 -11.14 -6.10 -21.35
N GLU A 136 -11.60 -6.44 -20.13
CA GLU A 136 -11.01 -5.94 -18.91
C GLU A 136 -9.52 -6.26 -19.02
N VAL A 137 -8.73 -5.24 -19.33
CA VAL A 137 -7.28 -5.32 -19.15
C VAL A 137 -7.10 -5.40 -17.65
N GLN A 138 -7.06 -6.63 -17.15
CA GLN A 138 -6.81 -6.95 -15.76
C GLN A 138 -5.50 -6.27 -15.41
N GLU A 139 -5.58 -5.17 -14.65
CA GLU A 139 -4.41 -4.47 -14.16
C GLU A 139 -3.61 -5.49 -13.35
N VAL A 140 -2.46 -5.91 -13.88
CA VAL A 140 -1.65 -6.95 -13.24
C VAL A 140 -1.24 -6.42 -11.87
N ASN A 141 -1.82 -6.97 -10.82
CA ASN A 141 -1.47 -6.65 -9.44
C ASN A 141 0.06 -6.77 -9.30
N GLN A 142 0.75 -5.64 -9.15
CA GLN A 142 2.22 -5.61 -9.08
C GLN A 142 2.74 -6.42 -7.90
N LEU A 143 1.95 -6.54 -6.84
CA LEU A 143 2.27 -7.35 -5.66
C LEU A 143 2.19 -8.86 -5.95
N LYS A 144 1.56 -9.29 -7.04
CA LYS A 144 1.57 -10.70 -7.45
C LYS A 144 2.99 -11.24 -7.55
N VAL A 145 3.92 -10.47 -8.13
CA VAL A 145 5.32 -10.87 -8.28
C VAL A 145 6.01 -10.98 -6.91
N VAL A 146 5.70 -10.07 -5.98
CA VAL A 146 6.19 -10.13 -4.59
C VAL A 146 5.68 -11.38 -3.89
N PHE A 147 4.40 -11.71 -4.03
CA PHE A 147 3.82 -12.93 -3.47
C PHE A 147 4.41 -14.19 -4.10
N ASP A 148 4.56 -14.22 -5.42
CA ASP A 148 5.17 -15.35 -6.14
C ASP A 148 6.60 -15.59 -5.64
N ASN A 149 7.41 -14.54 -5.50
CA ASN A 149 8.78 -14.65 -4.97
C ASN A 149 8.81 -15.02 -3.48
N TYR A 150 7.87 -14.54 -2.67
CA TYR A 150 7.72 -15.01 -1.29
C TYR A 150 7.51 -16.53 -1.24
N PHE A 151 6.68 -17.10 -2.11
CA PHE A 151 6.46 -18.55 -2.14
C PHE A 151 7.72 -19.32 -2.56
N ILE A 152 8.56 -18.76 -3.44
CA ILE A 152 9.86 -19.35 -3.79
C ILE A 152 10.79 -19.35 -2.58
N VAL A 153 10.86 -18.25 -1.82
CA VAL A 153 11.62 -18.20 -0.55
C VAL A 153 11.09 -19.26 0.42
N LYS A 154 9.77 -19.36 0.60
CA LYS A 154 9.12 -20.37 1.45
C LYS A 154 9.50 -21.80 1.02
N ASP A 155 9.53 -22.09 -0.28
CA ASP A 155 9.92 -23.41 -0.81
C ASP A 155 11.40 -23.71 -0.55
N ALA A 156 12.27 -22.70 -0.67
CA ALA A 156 13.69 -22.82 -0.32
C ALA A 156 13.90 -23.09 1.18
N MET A 157 13.08 -22.52 2.07
CA MET A 157 13.16 -22.81 3.51
C MET A 157 12.81 -24.27 3.84
N ILE A 158 11.92 -24.89 3.06
CA ILE A 158 11.56 -26.31 3.20
C ILE A 158 12.73 -27.21 2.82
N SER A 159 13.45 -26.90 1.73
CA SER A 159 14.64 -27.68 1.32
C SER A 159 15.79 -27.55 2.32
N SER A 160 15.75 -26.54 3.21
CA SER A 160 16.79 -26.26 4.20
C SER A 160 18.16 -25.94 3.59
N ASP A 161 18.21 -25.50 2.33
CA ASP A 161 19.43 -25.07 1.67
C ASP A 161 19.54 -23.54 1.74
N GLY A 162 20.46 -23.06 2.59
CA GLY A 162 20.64 -21.64 2.81
C GLY A 162 21.15 -20.86 1.59
N ASN A 163 21.82 -21.52 0.63
CA ASN A 163 22.20 -20.84 -0.62
C ASN A 163 20.97 -20.62 -1.51
N VAL A 164 20.08 -21.62 -1.60
CA VAL A 164 18.84 -21.50 -2.40
C VAL A 164 17.94 -20.44 -1.81
N ALA A 165 17.81 -20.40 -0.47
CA ALA A 165 17.03 -19.38 0.22
C ALA A 165 17.60 -17.96 0.02
N SER A 166 18.93 -17.81 0.10
CA SER A 166 19.62 -16.55 -0.17
C SER A 166 19.35 -16.04 -1.60
N ILE A 167 19.46 -16.91 -2.60
CA ILE A 167 19.20 -16.56 -4.01
C ILE A 167 17.74 -16.17 -4.21
N ALA A 168 16.79 -16.97 -3.71
CA ALA A 168 15.36 -16.67 -3.80
C ALA A 168 15.02 -15.32 -3.15
N SER A 169 15.64 -14.99 -2.02
CA SER A 169 15.39 -13.74 -1.32
C SER A 169 15.94 -12.52 -2.04
N LYS A 170 17.02 -12.66 -2.81
CA LYS A 170 17.52 -11.59 -3.69
C LYS A 170 16.49 -11.23 -4.77
N GLU A 171 15.86 -12.23 -5.37
CA GLU A 171 14.78 -12.00 -6.34
C GLU A 171 13.54 -11.36 -5.70
N LEU A 172 13.19 -11.79 -4.48
CA LEU A 172 12.16 -11.13 -3.68
C LEU A 172 12.49 -9.65 -3.46
N LEU A 173 13.72 -9.33 -3.06
CA LEU A 173 14.18 -7.96 -2.83
C LEU A 173 14.10 -7.10 -4.10
N VAL A 174 14.49 -7.65 -5.24
CA VAL A 174 14.34 -6.99 -6.55
C VAL A 174 12.87 -6.69 -6.84
N SER A 175 11.96 -7.65 -6.61
CA SER A 175 10.54 -7.44 -6.84
C SER A 175 9.94 -6.38 -5.92
N ILE A 176 10.35 -6.32 -4.65
CA ILE A 176 9.93 -5.29 -3.68
C ILE A 176 10.35 -3.90 -4.16
N ASN A 177 11.62 -3.74 -4.56
CA ASN A 177 12.14 -2.44 -5.01
C ASN A 177 11.51 -1.94 -6.32
N ASN A 178 10.92 -2.83 -7.13
CA ASN A 178 10.28 -2.49 -8.39
C ASN A 178 8.81 -2.08 -8.27
N ILE A 179 8.22 -2.14 -7.07
CA ILE A 179 6.82 -1.75 -6.85
C ILE A 179 6.65 -0.25 -7.07
N LYS A 180 5.73 0.11 -7.98
CA LYS A 180 5.30 1.49 -8.22
C LYS A 180 4.19 1.85 -7.24
N MET A 181 4.58 2.45 -6.11
CA MET A 181 3.68 2.75 -5.00
C MET A 181 2.46 3.60 -5.42
N GLU A 182 2.63 4.48 -6.40
CA GLU A 182 1.58 5.36 -6.93
C GLU A 182 0.46 4.61 -7.63
N LYS A 183 0.71 3.36 -8.06
CA LYS A 183 -0.25 2.49 -8.74
C LYS A 183 -0.94 1.50 -7.81
N LEU A 184 -0.69 1.57 -6.50
CA LEU A 184 -1.39 0.72 -5.55
C LEU A 184 -2.74 1.35 -5.15
N GLU A 185 -3.76 0.51 -5.04
CA GLU A 185 -5.03 0.90 -4.40
C GLU A 185 -4.77 1.42 -2.98
N MET A 186 -5.58 2.35 -2.49
CA MET A 186 -5.34 3.06 -1.22
C MET A 186 -5.17 2.13 -0.02
N ASN A 187 -6.11 1.19 0.17
CA ASN A 187 -6.07 0.18 1.23
C ASN A 187 -4.80 -0.68 1.15
N VAL A 188 -4.39 -1.05 -0.07
CA VAL A 188 -3.17 -1.83 -0.31
C VAL A 188 -1.93 -1.01 -0.05
N HIS A 189 -1.90 0.23 -0.53
CA HIS A 189 -0.80 1.17 -0.37
C HIS A 189 -0.52 1.49 1.11
N MET A 190 -1.56 1.71 1.92
CA MET A 190 -1.40 1.97 3.36
C MET A 190 -0.74 0.78 4.07
N VAL A 191 -1.20 -0.44 3.79
CA VAL A 191 -0.59 -1.64 4.37
C VAL A 191 0.82 -1.83 3.83
N TRP A 192 1.03 -1.69 2.51
CA TRP A 192 2.36 -1.76 1.89
C TRP A 192 3.36 -0.84 2.57
N MET A 193 3.00 0.43 2.81
CA MET A 193 3.90 1.38 3.46
C MET A 193 4.20 1.03 4.92
N LYS A 194 3.21 0.48 5.64
CA LYS A 194 3.39 -0.01 7.01
C LYS A 194 4.42 -1.16 7.06
N VAL A 195 4.36 -2.09 6.10
CA VAL A 195 5.17 -3.32 6.14
C VAL A 195 6.45 -3.26 5.29
N LEU A 196 6.59 -2.30 4.38
CA LEU A 196 7.66 -2.24 3.37
C LEU A 196 9.06 -2.32 3.99
N ASN A 197 9.32 -1.51 5.02
CA ASN A 197 10.65 -1.45 5.63
C ASN A 197 11.04 -2.81 6.24
N GLN A 198 10.12 -3.44 6.98
CA GLN A 198 10.36 -4.73 7.62
C GLN A 198 10.48 -5.87 6.60
N ILE A 199 9.60 -5.93 5.60
CA ILE A 199 9.68 -6.90 4.50
C ILE A 199 11.02 -6.79 3.78
N LYS A 200 11.49 -5.57 3.54
CA LYS A 200 12.76 -5.31 2.87
C LYS A 200 13.95 -5.76 3.74
N GLU A 201 13.96 -5.38 5.02
CA GLU A 201 14.99 -5.77 5.98
C GLU A 201 15.08 -7.29 6.13
N ASP A 202 13.96 -7.98 6.27
CA ASP A 202 13.94 -9.44 6.37
C ASP A 202 14.43 -10.11 5.08
N ALA A 203 14.00 -9.61 3.92
CA ALA A 203 14.47 -10.12 2.64
C ALA A 203 16.00 -9.90 2.44
N GLU A 204 16.54 -8.76 2.87
CA GLU A 204 17.98 -8.46 2.89
C GLU A 204 18.74 -9.42 3.79
N HIS A 205 18.30 -9.59 5.05
CA HIS A 205 18.97 -10.51 5.97
C HIS A 205 18.94 -11.97 5.50
N ILE A 206 17.83 -12.44 4.93
CA ILE A 206 17.77 -13.78 4.34
C ILE A 206 18.74 -13.90 3.15
N ALA A 207 18.85 -12.86 2.33
CA ALA A 207 19.71 -12.81 1.16
C ALA A 207 21.21 -12.79 1.50
N ASP A 208 21.59 -12.19 2.62
CA ASP A 208 22.99 -11.93 2.97
C ASP A 208 23.66 -13.04 3.79
N THR A 209 22.87 -13.99 4.30
CA THR A 209 23.39 -15.15 5.02
C THR A 209 23.13 -16.47 4.29
N LYS A 210 23.88 -17.50 4.67
CA LYS A 210 23.67 -18.91 4.28
C LYS A 210 23.28 -19.78 5.48
N ASP A 211 23.18 -19.19 6.66
CA ASP A 211 22.73 -19.89 7.86
C ASP A 211 21.20 -20.02 7.84
N ILE A 212 20.73 -21.25 7.62
CA ILE A 212 19.31 -21.56 7.54
C ILE A 212 18.53 -21.21 8.82
N LYS A 213 19.19 -21.25 9.99
CA LYS A 213 18.51 -20.90 11.25
C LYS A 213 18.23 -19.40 11.28
N HIS A 214 19.23 -18.59 10.95
CA HIS A 214 19.09 -17.14 10.91
C HIS A 214 18.11 -16.70 9.80
N GLN A 215 18.14 -17.37 8.64
CA GLN A 215 17.16 -17.13 7.59
C GLN A 215 15.72 -17.43 8.03
N ARG A 216 15.51 -18.46 8.86
CA ARG A 216 14.18 -18.80 9.39
C ARG A 216 13.64 -17.75 10.37
N GLU A 217 14.52 -17.10 11.13
CA GLU A 217 14.13 -16.03 12.05
C GLU A 217 13.49 -14.87 11.28
N HIS A 218 14.17 -14.38 10.25
CA HIS A 218 13.66 -13.34 9.35
C HIS A 218 12.49 -13.82 8.48
N PHE A 219 12.46 -15.10 8.11
CA PHE A 219 11.32 -15.64 7.36
C PHE A 219 10.02 -15.64 8.19
N ALA A 220 10.12 -15.79 9.52
CA ALA A 220 8.96 -15.74 10.39
C ALA A 220 8.31 -14.35 10.43
N THR A 221 9.12 -13.29 10.53
CA THR A 221 8.66 -11.90 10.49
C THR A 221 8.18 -11.51 9.09
N LEU A 222 8.94 -11.84 8.05
CA LEU A 222 8.54 -11.66 6.65
C LEU A 222 7.16 -12.27 6.36
N SER A 223 6.93 -13.49 6.83
CA SER A 223 5.66 -14.20 6.61
C SER A 223 4.46 -13.52 7.26
N LYS A 224 4.66 -12.92 8.43
CA LYS A 224 3.62 -12.16 9.13
C LYS A 224 3.22 -10.91 8.33
N ASP A 225 4.21 -10.19 7.80
CA ASP A 225 3.98 -8.94 7.08
C ASP A 225 3.40 -9.17 5.69
N ILE A 226 3.86 -10.22 4.99
CA ILE A 226 3.25 -10.64 3.72
C ILE A 226 1.80 -11.10 3.95
N TYR A 227 1.47 -11.72 5.09
CA TYR A 227 0.09 -12.04 5.46
C TYR A 227 -0.77 -10.77 5.63
N GLU A 228 -0.26 -9.71 6.26
CA GLU A 228 -1.00 -8.44 6.35
C GLU A 228 -1.30 -7.87 4.95
N LEU A 229 -0.31 -7.91 4.06
CA LEU A 229 -0.42 -7.38 2.70
C LEU A 229 -1.37 -8.20 1.81
N ILE A 230 -1.27 -9.53 1.83
CA ILE A 230 -2.03 -10.39 0.92
C ILE A 230 -3.54 -10.35 1.21
N LYS A 231 -3.93 -10.06 2.47
CA LYS A 231 -5.33 -9.89 2.85
C LYS A 231 -6.00 -8.68 2.21
N VAL A 232 -5.25 -7.61 1.94
CA VAL A 232 -5.80 -6.40 1.30
C VAL A 232 -5.59 -6.38 -0.20
N ALA A 233 -4.44 -6.88 -0.67
CA ALA A 233 -4.08 -6.88 -2.09
C ALA A 233 -4.81 -7.96 -2.90
N LYS A 234 -5.29 -9.01 -2.22
CA LYS A 234 -5.86 -10.24 -2.76
C LYS A 234 -4.92 -10.97 -3.73
N TYR A 235 -4.97 -12.29 -3.71
CA TYR A 235 -4.22 -13.14 -4.64
C TYR A 235 -5.22 -14.02 -5.37
N ASN A 236 -5.07 -14.16 -6.68
CA ASN A 236 -6.07 -14.75 -7.58
C ASN A 236 -6.19 -16.28 -7.47
N VAL A 237 -5.51 -16.89 -6.51
CA VAL A 237 -5.67 -18.30 -6.16
C VAL A 237 -5.73 -18.45 -4.63
N PRO A 238 -6.37 -19.51 -4.11
CA PRO A 238 -6.44 -19.73 -2.67
C PRO A 238 -5.04 -19.82 -2.03
N VAL A 239 -4.88 -19.14 -0.91
CA VAL A 239 -3.66 -19.17 -0.09
C VAL A 239 -3.99 -19.66 1.31
N TYR A 240 -3.20 -20.61 1.80
CA TYR A 240 -3.37 -21.24 3.10
C TYR A 240 -2.40 -20.59 4.09
N PHE A 241 -2.95 -19.96 5.12
CA PHE A 241 -2.16 -19.47 6.24
C PHE A 241 -1.98 -20.61 7.23
N GLN A 242 -0.75 -21.07 7.38
CA GLN A 242 -0.39 -22.23 8.16
C GLN A 242 0.43 -21.81 9.39
N PHE A 243 0.47 -22.68 10.41
CA PHE A 243 1.09 -22.39 11.70
C PHE A 243 1.88 -23.58 12.23
N CYS A 244 3.06 -23.29 12.76
CA CYS A 244 3.91 -24.24 13.49
C CYS A 244 3.93 -23.83 14.96
N PRO A 245 3.36 -24.63 15.89
CA PRO A 245 3.33 -24.27 17.32
C PRO A 245 4.68 -24.40 18.01
N MET A 246 5.62 -25.19 17.46
CA MET A 246 6.87 -25.53 18.14
C MET A 246 8.02 -24.56 17.86
N TYR A 247 7.90 -23.74 16.81
CA TYR A 247 8.97 -22.83 16.41
C TYR A 247 9.25 -21.77 17.50
N ASN A 248 10.50 -21.27 17.53
CA ASN A 248 10.94 -20.17 18.41
C ASN A 248 10.58 -20.41 19.89
N ASP A 249 11.11 -21.50 20.45
CA ASP A 249 10.87 -21.93 21.84
C ASP A 249 9.38 -22.08 22.19
N GLY A 250 8.59 -22.58 21.25
CA GLY A 250 7.14 -22.80 21.44
C GLY A 250 6.28 -21.55 21.33
N LYS A 251 6.84 -20.39 20.96
CA LYS A 251 6.05 -19.18 20.62
C LYS A 251 5.28 -19.36 19.31
N GLY A 252 5.79 -20.22 18.45
CA GLY A 252 5.23 -20.55 17.15
C GLY A 252 5.48 -19.47 16.09
N ALA A 253 5.18 -19.82 14.84
CA ALA A 253 5.22 -18.90 13.71
C ALA A 253 4.30 -19.36 12.58
N ASN A 254 3.90 -18.40 11.75
CA ASN A 254 3.01 -18.59 10.64
C ASN A 254 3.69 -18.38 9.29
N TRP A 255 3.19 -19.07 8.26
CA TRP A 255 3.59 -18.87 6.87
C TRP A 255 2.39 -18.99 5.93
N LEU A 256 2.57 -18.50 4.71
CA LEU A 256 1.59 -18.67 3.62
C LEU A 256 2.03 -19.81 2.70
N SER A 257 1.07 -20.58 2.21
CA SER A 257 1.28 -21.68 1.27
C SER A 257 0.24 -21.64 0.15
N LYS A 258 0.64 -22.02 -1.06
CA LYS A 258 -0.29 -22.28 -2.18
C LYS A 258 -0.93 -23.68 -2.08
N GLU A 259 -0.40 -24.53 -1.20
CA GLU A 259 -0.87 -25.90 -0.98
C GLU A 259 -1.53 -26.02 0.39
N ASN A 260 -2.68 -26.72 0.45
CA ASN A 260 -3.33 -27.02 1.72
C ASN A 260 -2.52 -28.03 2.57
N ALA A 261 -1.77 -28.91 1.91
CA ALA A 261 -0.88 -29.84 2.60
C ALA A 261 0.23 -29.06 3.33
N VAL A 262 0.44 -29.39 4.61
CA VAL A 262 1.46 -28.74 5.44
C VAL A 262 2.85 -29.21 5.00
N LYS A 263 3.69 -28.26 4.62
CA LYS A 263 5.14 -28.43 4.41
C LYS A 263 5.87 -27.35 5.21
N ASN A 264 6.38 -27.72 6.37
CA ASN A 264 6.88 -26.80 7.39
C ASN A 264 8.25 -26.18 7.00
N PRO A 265 8.31 -24.87 6.73
CA PRO A 265 9.55 -24.19 6.34
C PRO A 265 10.55 -24.02 7.49
N TYR A 266 10.11 -24.14 8.75
CA TYR A 266 10.94 -23.88 9.94
C TYR A 266 11.76 -25.07 10.41
N TYR A 267 11.37 -26.29 10.01
CA TYR A 267 12.07 -27.52 10.38
C TYR A 267 12.44 -28.40 9.18
N GLY A 268 12.02 -28.03 7.96
CA GLY A 268 12.35 -28.77 6.74
C GLY A 268 11.97 -30.25 6.84
N SER A 269 12.84 -31.14 6.39
CA SER A 269 12.61 -32.59 6.43
C SER A 269 12.43 -33.17 7.84
N MET A 270 12.93 -32.51 8.90
CA MET A 270 12.84 -33.01 10.27
C MET A 270 11.41 -33.05 10.80
N MET A 271 10.57 -32.10 10.40
CA MET A 271 9.16 -32.01 10.82
C MET A 271 8.27 -31.50 9.68
N LEU A 272 8.46 -32.06 8.48
CA LEU A 272 7.87 -31.54 7.24
C LEU A 272 6.34 -31.40 7.32
N THR A 273 5.66 -32.36 7.93
CA THR A 273 4.19 -32.36 8.03
C THR A 273 3.66 -31.74 9.32
N CYS A 274 4.54 -31.22 10.20
CA CYS A 274 4.15 -30.64 11.47
C CYS A 274 3.60 -29.22 11.29
N GLY A 275 2.36 -29.00 11.70
CA GLY A 275 1.69 -27.71 11.65
C GLY A 275 0.20 -27.88 11.39
N LYS A 276 -0.49 -26.76 11.19
CA LYS A 276 -1.91 -26.74 10.83
C LYS A 276 -2.24 -25.57 9.93
N THR A 277 -3.24 -25.74 9.06
CA THR A 277 -3.89 -24.63 8.37
C THR A 277 -4.78 -23.89 9.37
N VAL A 278 -4.59 -22.58 9.47
CA VAL A 278 -5.34 -21.67 10.35
C VAL A 278 -6.41 -20.91 9.59
N GLU A 279 -6.11 -20.48 8.38
CA GLU A 279 -7.02 -19.68 7.54
C GLU A 279 -6.81 -20.04 6.06
N THR A 280 -7.87 -19.93 5.26
CA THR A 280 -7.80 -19.96 3.80
C THR A 280 -8.22 -18.60 3.25
N ILE A 281 -7.27 -17.90 2.65
CA ILE A 281 -7.43 -16.59 2.03
C ILE A 281 -7.89 -16.82 0.59
N LYS A 282 -8.97 -16.14 0.19
CA LYS A 282 -9.64 -16.27 -1.11
C LYS A 282 -9.67 -14.95 -1.86
#